data_AF-A0A2V4WDE3-F1
#
_entry.id   AF-A0A2V4WDE3-F1
#
_cell.length_a   1.000
_cell.length_b   1.000
_cell.length_c   1.000
_cell.angle_alpha   90.00
_cell.angle_beta   90.00
_cell.angle_gamma   90.00
#
_symmetry.space_group_name_H-M   'P 1'
#
loop_
_entity.id
_entity.type
_entity.pdbx_description
1 polymer ?
#
loop_
_entity_poly.entity_id
_entity_poly.type
_entity_poly.pdbx_seq_one_letter_code
_entity_poly.pdbx_strand_id
1 'polypeptide(L)'
;MWGQYHPIPYKSRIKEKFITLFGIGLSFSQAVWWSIGGYLSAQMSKVIPRIGTDWLYSRIHYAIPFLICMYLCYAKHTGTNLPVWKYYFFTIRLHLRQRTFLYKKGGS
;
A
#
# COMPACT_ATOMS: atom_id res chain seq x y z
N MET A 1 22.94 -34.48 19.62
CA MET A 1 21.49 -34.43 19.38
C MET A 1 21.05 -32.99 19.23
N TRP A 2 21.06 -32.46 18.01
CA TRP A 2 20.57 -31.11 17.69
C TRP A 2 19.70 -31.25 16.44
N GLY A 3 18.40 -31.37 16.64
CA GLY A 3 17.45 -31.76 15.59
C GLY A 3 15.99 -31.42 15.92
N GLN A 4 15.74 -30.56 16.89
CA GLN A 4 14.43 -29.96 17.08
C GLN A 4 14.50 -28.50 16.63
N TYR A 5 14.65 -28.30 15.32
CA TYR A 5 14.16 -27.08 14.73
C TYR A 5 12.65 -27.08 14.96
N HIS A 6 12.20 -26.30 15.95
CA HIS A 6 10.79 -25.90 16.00
C HIS A 6 10.42 -25.39 14.60
N PRO A 7 9.33 -25.88 13.98
CA PRO A 7 8.88 -25.35 12.71
C PRO A 7 8.50 -23.88 12.92
N ILE A 8 9.47 -23.01 12.65
CA ILE A 8 9.33 -21.55 12.66
C ILE A 8 8.07 -21.24 11.84
N PRO A 9 7.19 -20.33 12.29
CA PRO A 9 5.82 -20.08 11.80
C PRO A 9 5.68 -19.69 10.32
N TYR A 10 6.75 -19.80 9.53
CA TYR A 10 6.83 -19.56 8.10
C TYR A 10 5.88 -20.42 7.25
N LYS A 11 5.46 -21.60 7.75
CA LYS A 11 4.43 -22.44 7.10
C LYS A 11 3.00 -22.08 7.50
N SER A 12 2.82 -21.33 8.57
CA SER A 12 1.51 -20.82 8.94
C SER A 12 1.23 -19.61 8.04
N ARG A 13 0.20 -19.67 7.19
CA ARG A 13 -0.24 -18.51 6.39
C ARG A 13 -0.89 -17.41 7.28
N ILE A 14 -0.45 -17.31 8.53
CA ILE A 14 -0.97 -16.39 9.53
C ILE A 14 -0.35 -15.03 9.21
N LYS A 15 -1.12 -14.20 8.51
CA LYS A 15 -0.78 -12.79 8.34
C LYS A 15 -0.75 -12.15 9.72
N GLU A 16 0.36 -11.48 10.04
CA GLU A 16 0.49 -10.70 11.27
C GLU A 16 -0.67 -9.68 11.35
N LYS A 17 -1.53 -9.88 12.35
CA LYS A 17 -2.62 -8.97 12.68
C LYS A 17 -2.06 -7.95 13.65
N PHE A 18 -2.00 -6.69 13.21
CA PHE A 18 -1.50 -5.59 14.03
C PHE A 18 -2.62 -4.96 14.86
N ILE A 19 -3.75 -4.67 14.23
CA ILE A 19 -4.92 -4.08 14.90
C ILE A 19 -6.19 -4.70 14.35
N THR A 20 -7.23 -4.79 15.17
CA THR A 20 -8.57 -5.19 14.72
C THR A 20 -9.44 -3.96 14.68
N LEU A 21 -9.90 -3.56 13.49
CA LEU A 21 -10.78 -2.40 13.29
C LEU A 21 -12.09 -2.90 12.68
N PHE A 22 -13.23 -2.64 13.36
CA PHE A 22 -14.56 -3.13 12.93
C PHE A 22 -14.62 -4.64 12.64
N GLY A 23 -13.89 -5.46 13.39
CA GLY A 23 -13.82 -6.92 13.18
C GLY A 23 -12.87 -7.35 12.05
N ILE A 24 -12.25 -6.42 11.33
CA ILE A 24 -11.26 -6.69 10.29
C ILE A 24 -9.86 -6.64 10.91
N GLY A 25 -9.15 -7.76 10.89
CA GLY A 25 -7.74 -7.81 11.29
C GLY A 25 -6.86 -7.16 10.23
N LEU A 26 -6.30 -5.99 10.54
CA LEU A 26 -5.43 -5.22 9.67
C LEU A 26 -3.97 -5.49 10.02
N SER A 27 -3.13 -5.66 9.00
CA SER A 27 -1.67 -5.58 9.16
C SER A 27 -1.24 -4.11 9.38
N PHE A 28 -0.03 -3.89 9.89
CA PHE A 28 0.48 -2.53 10.10
C PHE A 28 0.43 -1.68 8.82
N SER A 29 0.84 -2.24 7.68
CA SER A 29 0.76 -1.55 6.39
C SER A 29 -0.68 -1.19 6.01
N GLN A 30 -1.64 -2.08 6.26
CA GLN A 30 -3.06 -1.80 5.99
C GLN A 30 -3.58 -0.69 6.89
N ALA A 31 -3.25 -0.72 8.19
CA ALA A 31 -3.64 0.31 9.13
C ALA A 31 -3.09 1.70 8.70
N VAL A 32 -1.84 1.76 8.25
CA VAL A 32 -1.25 3.00 7.72
C VAL A 32 -2.02 3.52 6.49
N TRP A 33 -2.32 2.66 5.53
CA TRP A 33 -3.07 3.06 4.33
C TRP A 33 -4.50 3.50 4.63
N TRP A 34 -5.18 2.84 5.57
CA TRP A 34 -6.50 3.25 6.03
C TRP A 34 -6.45 4.63 6.68
N SER A 35 -5.49 4.87 7.58
CA SER A 35 -5.31 6.17 8.23
C SER A 35 -5.01 7.29 7.23
N ILE A 36 -4.11 7.05 6.27
CA ILE A 36 -3.78 8.02 5.22
C ILE A 36 -5.01 8.30 4.34
N GLY A 37 -5.73 7.27 3.90
CA GLY A 37 -6.92 7.42 3.07
C GLY A 37 -8.03 8.20 3.80
N GLY A 38 -8.24 7.91 5.09
CA GLY A 38 -9.23 8.59 5.92
C GLY A 38 -8.87 10.05 6.13
N TYR A 39 -7.59 10.33 6.41
CA TYR A 39 -7.08 11.69 6.53
C TYR A 39 -7.24 12.49 5.24
N LEU A 40 -6.85 11.92 4.09
CA LEU A 40 -6.98 12.59 2.79
C LEU A 40 -8.44 12.87 2.43
N SER A 41 -9.33 11.92 2.71
CA SER A 41 -10.78 12.10 2.50
C SER A 41 -11.36 13.20 3.38
N ALA A 42 -10.90 13.30 4.64
CA ALA A 42 -11.30 14.36 5.56
C ALA A 42 -10.72 15.74 5.19
N GLN A 43 -9.54 15.79 4.56
CA GLN A 43 -9.00 17.04 4.02
C GLN A 43 -9.73 17.46 2.75
N MET A 44 -10.03 16.51 1.87
CA MET A 44 -10.80 16.74 0.65
C MET A 44 -12.18 17.33 0.97
N SER A 45 -12.84 16.87 2.03
CA SER A 45 -14.15 17.40 2.44
C SER A 45 -14.12 18.84 2.96
N LYS A 46 -12.94 19.35 3.36
CA LYS A 46 -12.75 20.75 3.76
C LYS A 46 -12.48 21.68 2.58
N VAL A 47 -11.83 21.16 1.54
CA VAL A 47 -11.39 21.95 0.39
C VAL A 47 -12.42 21.94 -0.74
N ILE A 48 -13.02 20.78 -1.01
CA ILE A 48 -13.90 20.59 -2.16
C ILE A 48 -15.35 20.73 -1.70
N PRO A 49 -16.14 21.64 -2.33
CA PRO A 49 -17.55 21.78 -1.99
C PRO A 49 -18.34 20.52 -2.36
N ARG A 50 -19.54 20.42 -1.79
CA ARG A 50 -20.48 19.36 -2.12
C ARG A 50 -20.95 19.53 -3.56
N ILE A 51 -21.05 18.43 -4.30
CA ILE A 51 -21.50 18.44 -5.70
C ILE A 51 -22.94 17.91 -5.73
N GLY A 52 -23.91 18.78 -5.99
CA GLY A 52 -25.33 18.41 -6.03
C GLY A 52 -26.08 18.68 -4.72
N THR A 53 -27.36 18.31 -4.68
CA THR A 53 -28.31 18.69 -3.62
C THR A 53 -28.58 17.57 -2.62
N ASP A 54 -28.50 16.32 -3.06
CA ASP A 54 -28.83 15.16 -2.22
C ASP A 54 -27.82 14.94 -1.10
N TRP A 55 -28.30 14.51 0.07
CA TRP A 55 -27.44 14.30 1.23
C TRP A 55 -26.33 13.28 0.97
N LEU A 56 -26.65 12.15 0.34
CA LEU A 56 -25.69 11.06 0.16
C LEU A 56 -24.80 11.24 -1.08
N TYR A 57 -25.40 11.45 -2.24
CA TYR A 57 -24.67 11.57 -3.51
C TYR A 57 -23.73 12.77 -3.55
N SER A 58 -24.07 13.87 -2.87
CA SER A 58 -23.22 15.06 -2.84
C SER A 58 -21.94 14.93 -2.01
N ARG A 59 -21.74 13.81 -1.32
CA ARG A 59 -20.59 13.54 -0.44
C ARG A 59 -19.79 12.31 -0.85
N ILE A 60 -20.29 11.51 -1.80
CA ILE A 60 -19.65 10.25 -2.19
C ILE A 60 -18.27 10.47 -2.81
N HIS A 61 -18.06 11.61 -3.46
CA HIS A 61 -16.78 11.97 -4.06
C HIS A 61 -15.67 12.15 -3.01
N TYR A 62 -16.02 12.46 -1.76
CA TYR A 62 -15.03 12.49 -0.68
C TYR A 62 -14.46 11.13 -0.33
N ALA A 63 -15.09 10.02 -0.74
CA ALA A 63 -14.54 8.69 -0.56
C ALA A 63 -13.46 8.33 -1.60
N ILE A 64 -13.32 9.11 -2.68
CA ILE A 64 -12.36 8.83 -3.77
C ILE A 64 -10.92 8.66 -3.25
N PRO A 65 -10.37 9.56 -2.41
CA PRO A 65 -9.00 9.40 -1.91
C PRO A 65 -8.83 8.13 -1.07
N PHE A 66 -9.83 7.80 -0.24
CA PHE A 66 -9.84 6.55 0.52
C PHE A 66 -9.81 5.33 -0.40
N LEU A 67 -10.67 5.30 -1.43
CA LEU A 67 -10.72 4.20 -2.40
C LEU A 67 -9.39 4.03 -3.15
N ILE A 68 -8.71 5.13 -3.51
CA ILE A 68 -7.38 5.09 -4.12
C ILE A 68 -6.35 4.48 -3.16
N CYS A 69 -6.34 4.90 -1.89
CA CYS A 69 -5.46 4.31 -0.87
C CYS A 69 -5.73 2.81 -0.67
N MET A 70 -7.00 2.41 -0.66
CA MET A 70 -7.39 1.00 -0.56
C MET A 70 -6.92 0.21 -1.78
N TYR A 71 -7.09 0.75 -2.99
CA TYR A 71 -6.55 0.14 -4.20
C TYR A 71 -5.03 -0.05 -4.11
N LEU A 72 -4.29 0.99 -3.74
CA LEU A 72 -2.83 0.92 -3.59
C LEU A 72 -2.39 -0.14 -2.56
N CYS A 73 -3.16 -0.30 -1.48
CA CYS A 73 -2.85 -1.22 -0.40
C CYS A 73 -3.18 -2.69 -0.72
N TYR A 74 -4.34 -2.96 -1.33
CA TYR A 74 -4.84 -4.33 -1.51
C TYR A 74 -4.60 -4.89 -2.91
N ALA A 75 -4.54 -4.04 -3.93
CA ALA A 75 -4.25 -4.48 -5.28
C ALA A 75 -2.79 -4.94 -5.39
N LYS A 76 -2.59 -5.96 -6.22
CA LYS A 76 -1.29 -6.47 -6.59
C LYS A 76 -1.10 -6.36 -8.08
N HIS A 77 0.11 -6.01 -8.49
CA HIS A 77 0.48 -5.98 -9.89
C HIS A 77 0.52 -7.42 -10.44
N THR A 78 -0.23 -7.68 -11.52
CA THR A 78 -0.43 -9.03 -12.06
C THR A 78 0.86 -9.72 -12.48
N GLY A 79 1.83 -8.98 -13.04
CA GLY A 79 3.09 -9.55 -13.50
C GLY A 79 4.15 -9.79 -12.41
N THR A 80 4.13 -9.03 -11.31
CA THR A 80 5.21 -9.05 -10.29
C THR A 80 4.73 -9.55 -8.93
N ASN A 81 3.41 -9.68 -8.75
CA ASN A 81 2.76 -10.04 -7.49
C ASN A 81 3.10 -9.10 -6.31
N LEU A 82 3.71 -7.95 -6.60
CA LEU A 82 4.01 -6.91 -5.64
C LEU A 82 2.75 -6.09 -5.37
N PRO A 83 2.58 -5.58 -4.13
CA PRO A 83 1.60 -4.53 -3.87
C PRO A 83 1.80 -3.37 -4.85
N VAL A 84 0.71 -2.85 -5.40
CA VAL A 84 0.76 -1.81 -6.45
C VAL A 84 1.56 -0.59 -6.00
N TRP A 85 1.43 -0.17 -4.74
CA TRP A 85 2.22 0.92 -4.19
C TRP A 85 3.74 0.67 -4.24
N LYS A 86 4.19 -0.56 -3.95
CA LYS A 86 5.61 -0.94 -4.02
C LYS A 86 6.09 -0.95 -5.45
N TYR A 87 5.26 -1.45 -6.36
CA TYR A 87 5.58 -1.49 -7.78
C TYR A 87 5.84 -0.08 -8.32
N TYR A 88 4.94 0.87 -8.06
CA TYR A 88 5.15 2.26 -8.48
C TYR A 88 6.35 2.91 -7.79
N PHE A 89 6.52 2.68 -6.48
CA PHE A 89 7.67 3.19 -5.75
C PHE A 89 9.00 2.74 -6.35
N PHE A 90 9.16 1.44 -6.66
CA PHE A 90 10.37 0.92 -7.29
C PHE A 90 10.54 1.44 -8.72
N THR A 91 9.46 1.54 -9.48
CA THR A 91 9.50 2.08 -10.84
C THR A 91 10.03 3.51 -10.82
N ILE A 92 9.45 4.39 -10.00
CA ILE A 92 9.89 5.78 -9.85
C ILE A 92 11.35 5.84 -9.38
N ARG A 93 11.72 5.05 -8.37
CA ARG A 93 13.10 5.00 -7.85
C ARG A 93 14.11 4.57 -8.92
N LEU A 94 13.75 3.61 -9.77
CA LEU A 94 14.62 3.16 -10.87
C LEU A 94 14.78 4.20 -11.98
N HIS A 95 13.72 4.98 -12.25
CA HIS A 95 13.79 6.09 -13.21
C HIS A 95 14.64 7.25 -12.67
N LEU A 96 14.55 7.54 -11.37
CA LEU A 96 15.32 8.61 -10.72
C LEU A 96 16.76 8.20 -10.36
N ARG A 97 17.10 6.92 -10.41
CA ARG A 97 18.44 6.44 -10.09
C ARG A 97 19.43 6.91 -11.15
N GLN A 98 20.42 7.70 -10.74
CA GLN A 98 21.60 7.99 -11.57
C GLN A 98 22.35 6.68 -11.85
N ARG A 99 22.39 6.28 -13.13
CA ARG A 99 23.06 5.05 -13.56
C ARG A 99 24.56 5.30 -13.65
N THR A 100 25.33 4.75 -12.72
CA THR A 100 26.78 4.62 -12.87
C THR A 100 27.07 3.41 -13.77
N PHE A 101 27.49 3.68 -15.00
CA PHE A 101 27.99 2.65 -15.90
C PHE A 101 29.42 2.32 -15.48
N LEU A 102 29.60 1.19 -14.78
CA LEU A 102 30.93 0.65 -14.53
C LEU A 102 31.46 0.06 -15.84
N TYR A 103 32.18 0.88 -16.62
CA TYR A 103 32.98 0.38 -17.71
C TYR A 103 34.13 -0.42 -17.13
N LYS A 104 34.13 -1.74 -17.34
CA LYS A 104 35.30 -2.58 -17.11
C LYS A 104 36.39 -2.08 -18.07
N LYS A 105 37.35 -1.31 -17.55
CA LYS A 105 38.56 -0.96 -18.32
C LYS A 105 39.21 -2.29 -18.74
N GLY A 106 39.44 -2.43 -20.04
CA GLY A 106 39.83 -3.67 -20.70
C GLY A 106 40.86 -4.46 -19.91
N GLY A 107 40.65 -5.76 -19.82
CA GLY A 107 41.72 -6.67 -19.48
C GLY A 107 42.76 -6.63 -20.59
N SER A 108 43.96 -6.22 -20.23
CA SER A 108 45.22 -6.41 -20.95
C SER A 108 46.31 -6.35 -19.90
#